data_AF-A0AAW3MZ83-F1
#
_entry.id   AF-A0AAW3MZ83-F1
#
_cell.length_a   1.000
_cell.length_b   1.000
_cell.length_c   1.000
_cell.angle_alpha   90.00
_cell.angle_beta   90.00
_cell.angle_gamma   90.00
#
_symmetry.space_group_name_H-M   'P 1'
#
loop_
_entity.id
_entity.type
_entity.pdbx_description
1 polymer ?
#
loop_
_entity_poly.entity_id
_entity_poly.type
_entity_poly.pdbx_seq_one_letter_code
_entity_poly.pdbx_strand_id
1 'polypeptide(L)' 'MTGTNEQRIVENGHEFVTGASVGFRPGSVLHDKHVCKSCGVVRRLDGMNGQCKGKVRVTVRTPQR' A
#
# COMPACT_ATOMS: atom_id res chain seq x y z
N MET A 1 -14.91 -10.18 16.02
CA MET A 1 -14.23 -10.66 14.79
C MET A 1 -14.80 -9.89 13.61
N THR A 2 -14.21 -8.75 13.26
CA THR A 2 -14.65 -7.93 12.12
C THR A 2 -13.82 -8.36 10.92
N GLY A 3 -14.42 -9.18 10.05
CA GLY A 3 -13.84 -9.48 8.75
C GLY A 3 -13.69 -8.17 7.99
N THR A 4 -12.46 -7.71 7.83
CA THR A 4 -12.12 -6.69 6.85
C THR A 4 -12.38 -7.30 5.49
N ASN A 5 -13.56 -7.03 4.92
CA ASN A 5 -13.85 -7.31 3.52
C ASN A 5 -12.70 -6.70 2.70
N GLU A 6 -11.89 -7.56 2.09
CA GLU A 6 -10.86 -7.18 1.13
C GLU A 6 -11.55 -6.61 -0.12
N GLN A 7 -12.03 -5.38 -0.03
CA GLN A 7 -12.61 -4.68 -1.17
C GLN A 7 -11.48 -4.33 -2.12
N ARG A 8 -11.27 -5.21 -3.09
CA ARG A 8 -10.43 -4.98 -4.26
C ARG A 8 -11.13 -3.95 -5.14
N ILE A 9 -10.51 -2.79 -5.32
CA ILE A 9 -11.04 -1.69 -6.13
C ILE A 9 -10.23 -1.62 -7.43
N VAL A 10 -10.91 -1.60 -8.58
CA VAL A 10 -10.28 -1.43 -9.88
C VAL A 10 -10.71 -0.08 -10.47
N GLU A 11 -9.78 0.86 -10.62
CA GLU A 11 -10.04 2.19 -11.19
C GLU A 11 -8.79 2.73 -11.90
N ASN A 12 -8.95 3.49 -12.98
CA ASN A 12 -7.84 4.14 -13.73
C ASN A 12 -6.69 3.19 -14.12
N GLY A 13 -6.99 1.92 -14.42
CA GLY A 13 -5.99 0.90 -14.75
C GLY A 13 -5.21 0.34 -13.55
N HIS A 14 -5.63 0.67 -12.32
CA HIS A 14 -5.00 0.21 -11.09
C HIS A 14 -5.91 -0.74 -10.31
N GLU A 15 -5.29 -1.74 -9.70
CA GLU A 15 -5.92 -2.63 -8.73
C GLU A 15 -5.45 -2.27 -7.32
N PHE A 16 -6.36 -1.70 -6.54
CA PHE A 16 -6.11 -1.27 -5.18
C PHE A 16 -6.60 -2.31 -4.16
N VAL A 17 -5.76 -2.54 -3.16
CA VAL A 17 -6.02 -3.38 -1.99
C VAL A 17 -5.63 -2.63 -0.72
N THR A 18 -6.07 -3.06 0.45
CA THR A 18 -5.67 -2.42 1.71
C THR A 18 -4.18 -2.62 2.00
N GLY A 19 -3.55 -1.67 2.67
CA GLY A 19 -2.15 -1.77 3.05
C GLY A 19 -1.88 -2.95 3.98
N ALA A 20 -2.83 -3.24 4.87
CA ALA A 20 -2.80 -4.41 5.73
C ALA A 20 -2.64 -5.72 4.94
N SER A 21 -3.37 -5.90 3.81
CA SER A 21 -3.30 -7.14 3.03
C SER A 21 -2.00 -7.32 2.26
N VAL A 22 -1.25 -6.24 2.02
CA VAL A 22 0.11 -6.30 1.44
C VAL A 22 1.22 -6.35 2.51
N GLY A 23 0.85 -6.42 3.80
CA GLY A 23 1.78 -6.62 4.90
C GLY A 23 2.26 -5.35 5.61
N PHE A 24 1.65 -4.18 5.36
CA PHE A 24 1.90 -3.01 6.19
C PHE A 24 1.37 -3.26 7.61
N ARG A 25 2.23 -3.10 8.61
CA ARG A 25 1.87 -3.23 10.02
C ARG A 25 0.98 -2.07 10.48
N PRO A 26 0.20 -2.21 11.57
CA PRO A 26 -0.65 -1.13 12.11
C PRO A 26 0.06 0.20 12.39
N GLY A 27 1.37 0.19 12.66
CA GLY A 27 2.17 1.43 12.83
C GLY A 27 2.54 2.15 11.53
N SER A 28 2.21 1.58 10.37
CA SER A 28 2.46 2.20 9.07
C SER A 28 1.34 3.16 8.70
N VAL A 29 1.70 4.34 8.19
CA VAL A 29 0.74 5.29 7.59
C VAL A 29 -0.05 4.70 6.40
N LEU A 30 0.44 3.60 5.83
CA LEU A 30 -0.21 2.90 4.73
C LEU A 30 -1.13 1.76 5.18
N HIS A 31 -1.15 1.35 6.45
CA HIS A 31 -1.91 0.18 6.93
C HIS A 31 -3.38 0.20 6.48
N ASP A 32 -4.07 1.31 6.72
CA ASP A 32 -5.49 1.49 6.39
C ASP A 32 -5.73 2.15 5.02
N LYS A 33 -4.67 2.34 4.22
CA LYS A 33 -4.77 2.98 2.90
C LYS A 33 -4.93 1.94 1.81
N HIS A 34 -5.58 2.34 0.73
CA HIS A 34 -5.69 1.52 -0.47
C HIS A 34 -4.47 1.78 -1.36
N VAL A 35 -3.70 0.72 -1.65
CA VAL A 35 -2.45 0.75 -2.41
C VAL A 35 -2.55 -0.15 -3.63
N CYS A 36 -2.03 0.32 -4.76
CA CYS A 36 -2.04 -0.46 -5.98
C CYS A 36 -0.99 -1.56 -5.88
N LYS A 37 -1.43 -2.81 -6.03
CA LYS A 37 -0.57 -4.00 -5.90
C LYS A 37 0.59 -4.01 -6.90
N SER A 38 0.38 -3.42 -8.07
CA SER A 38 1.34 -3.49 -9.19
C SER A 38 2.35 -2.34 -9.22
N CYS A 39 1.97 -1.14 -8.79
CA CYS A 39 2.79 0.07 -9.01
C CYS A 39 3.01 0.92 -7.75
N GLY A 40 2.42 0.56 -6.61
CA GLY A 40 2.61 1.28 -5.35
C GLY A 40 1.93 2.66 -5.27
N VAL A 41 1.09 3.01 -6.24
CA VAL A 41 0.22 4.20 -6.17
C VAL A 41 -0.75 4.05 -5.01
N VAL A 42 -0.95 5.12 -4.24
CA VAL A 42 -1.93 5.18 -3.15
C VAL A 42 -3.20 5.82 -3.67
N ARG A 43 -4.34 5.16 -3.42
CA ARG A 43 -5.66 5.69 -3.73
C ARG A 43 -6.03 6.79 -2.74
N ARG A 44 -6.51 7.92 -3.27
CA ARG A 44 -6.98 9.05 -2.46
C ARG A 44 -8.47 9.27 -2.72
N LEU A 45 -9.19 9.71 -1.68
CA LEU A 45 -10.64 9.94 -1.76
C LEU A 45 -11.00 11.13 -2.68
N ASP A 46 -10.05 12.04 -2.90
CA ASP A 46 -10.18 13.20 -3.80
C ASP A 46 -9.99 12.81 -5.29
N GLY A 47 -9.78 11.53 -5.60
CA GLY A 47 -9.51 11.04 -6.95
C GLY A 47 -8.11 11.36 -7.46
N MET A 48 -7.27 12.08 -6.69
CA MET A 48 -5.90 12.42 -7.06
C MET A 48 -4.92 11.34 -6.61
N ASN A 49 -5.09 10.13 -7.15
CA ASN A 49 -4.21 9.00 -6.86
C ASN A 49 -2.74 9.38 -7.14
N GLY A 50 -1.84 8.99 -6.24
CA GLY A 50 -0.44 9.39 -6.32
C GLY A 50 0.49 8.45 -5.59
N GLN A 51 1.76 8.47 -5.95
CA GLN A 51 2.77 7.68 -5.26
C GLN A 51 2.94 8.15 -3.81
N CYS A 52 3.15 7.21 -2.89
CA CYS A 52 3.57 7.55 -1.54
C CYS A 52 4.95 8.20 -1.60
N LYS A 53 5.04 9.48 -1.22
CA LYS A 53 6.31 10.22 -1.09
C LYS A 53 6.89 10.16 0.34
N GLY A 54 6.41 9.21 1.15
CA GLY A 54 6.92 8.99 2.49
C GLY A 54 8.41 8.63 2.46
N LYS A 55 9.15 9.00 3.51
CA LYS A 55 10.56 8.63 3.63
C LYS A 55 10.67 7.11 3.78
N VAL A 56 11.38 6.46 2.86
CA VAL A 56 11.68 5.02 2.93
C VAL A 56 13.12 4.85 3.43
N ARG A 57 13.33 3.96 4.40
CA ARG A 57 14.66 3.52 4.83
C ARG A 57 14.89 2.10 4.34
N VAL A 58 15.86 1.93 3.45
CA VAL A 58 16.28 0.62 2.96
C VAL A 58 17.57 0.23 3.69
N THR A 59 17.57 -0.93 4.35
CA THR A 59 18.79 -1.52 4.90
C THR A 59 19.16 -2.70 4.02
N VAL A 60 20.25 -2.56 3.26
CA VAL A 60 20.78 -3.67 2.44
C VAL A 60 21.54 -4.61 3.37
N ARG A 61 21.22 -5.91 3.32
CA ARG A 61 22.01 -6.91 4.04
C ARG A 61 23.35 -7.06 3.32
N THR A 62 24.46 -6.93 4.05
CA THR A 62 25.80 -7.14 3.49
C THR A 62 25.86 -8.54 2.86
N PRO A 63 26.33 -8.68 1.61
CA PRO A 63 26.55 -10.00 1.04
C PRO A 63 27.51 -10.77 1.94
N GLN A 64 27.10 -11.96 2.39
CA GLN A 64 28.02 -12.93 3.00
C GLN A 64 28.94 -13.38 1.87
N ARG A 65 30.23 -13.04 1.98
CA ARG A 65 31.28 -13.40 1.03
C ARG A 65 31.92 -14.71 1.45
#